data_AF-A0A961MN22-F1
#
_entry.id   AF-A0A961MN22-F1
#
_cell.length_a   1.000
_cell.length_b   1.000
_cell.length_c   1.000
_cell.angle_alpha   90.00
_cell.angle_beta   90.00
_cell.angle_gamma   90.00
#
_symmetry.space_group_name_H-M   'P 1'
#
loop_
_entity.id
_entity.type
_entity.pdbx_description
1 polymer ?
#
loop_
_entity_poly.entity_id
_entity_poly.type
_entity_poly.pdbx_seq_one_letter_code
_entity_poly.pdbx_strand_id
1 'polypeptide(L)'
;MAEEIRAQAQAALEEVEAITAKLLPEPKGELIVADVAADPALQGEIDRRKAEIDMSNTQSIIRFGSAAQAELQAISQEMLAGVRNKDTGPAGDSLRDMVTSIRGFSVRELDPNRKLSWWEKLMGKSKPMAEFMARYEDVQGQIDKITGELLTHEHTLLKDIKSLDKLYEKTLDFYDELALYIAAGDAKLAELDGTTIPAKEAEVQAAPEQEGVMKAQELRDIRAA
;
A
#
# COMPACT_ATOMS: atom_id res chain seq x y z
N MET A 1 -24.82 3.15 24.35
CA MET A 1 -23.40 3.37 24.68
C MET A 1 -22.67 2.05 24.86
N ALA A 2 -22.74 1.35 26.00
CA ALA A 2 -21.96 0.11 26.20
C ALA A 2 -22.27 -1.04 25.20
N GLU A 3 -23.54 -1.29 24.87
CA GLU A 3 -23.91 -2.31 23.85
C GLU A 3 -23.45 -1.92 22.44
N GLU A 4 -23.46 -0.63 22.12
CA GLU A 4 -23.05 -0.10 20.81
C GLU A 4 -21.54 -0.19 20.63
N ILE A 5 -20.77 0.18 21.67
CA ILE A 5 -19.31 0.01 21.72
C ILE A 5 -18.94 -1.48 21.56
N ARG A 6 -19.68 -2.38 22.22
CA ARG A 6 -19.44 -3.82 22.11
C ARG A 6 -19.73 -4.36 20.71
N ALA A 7 -20.80 -3.89 20.06
CA ALA A 7 -21.10 -4.26 18.68
C ALA A 7 -20.02 -3.73 17.70
N GLN A 8 -19.55 -2.50 17.90
CA GLN A 8 -18.46 -1.92 17.10
C GLN A 8 -17.14 -2.69 17.27
N ALA A 9 -16.78 -3.05 18.51
CA ALA A 9 -15.59 -3.85 18.79
C ALA A 9 -15.65 -5.23 18.12
N GLN A 10 -16.82 -5.86 18.11
CA GLN A 10 -16.99 -7.16 17.44
C GLN A 10 -16.91 -7.05 15.91
N ALA A 11 -17.47 -6.00 15.32
CA ALA A 11 -17.32 -5.73 13.89
C ALA A 11 -15.86 -5.44 13.50
N ALA A 12 -15.13 -4.68 14.33
CA ALA A 12 -13.71 -4.41 14.11
C ALA A 12 -12.87 -5.69 14.18
N LEU A 13 -13.17 -6.59 15.14
CA LEU A 13 -12.52 -7.90 15.23
C LEU A 13 -12.73 -8.75 13.96
N GLU A 14 -13.95 -8.82 13.44
CA GLU A 14 -14.23 -9.53 12.18
C GLU A 14 -13.45 -8.93 11.00
N GLU A 15 -13.30 -7.60 10.94
CA GLU A 15 -12.53 -6.91 9.91
C GLU A 15 -11.01 -7.16 10.04
N VAL A 16 -10.48 -7.20 11.26
CA VAL A 16 -9.09 -7.60 11.56
C VAL A 16 -8.83 -9.02 11.10
N GLU A 17 -9.71 -9.96 11.44
CA GLU A 17 -9.60 -11.37 11.03
C GLU A 17 -9.64 -11.52 9.50
N ALA A 18 -10.53 -10.78 8.83
CA ALA A 18 -10.62 -10.80 7.37
C ALA A 18 -9.35 -10.26 6.69
N ILE A 19 -8.76 -9.19 7.20
CA ILE A 19 -7.51 -8.61 6.66
C ILE A 19 -6.33 -9.55 6.92
N THR A 20 -6.19 -10.07 8.13
CA THR A 20 -5.07 -10.95 8.50
C THR A 20 -5.13 -12.32 7.81
N ALA A 21 -6.32 -12.79 7.44
CA ALA A 21 -6.50 -14.01 6.65
C ALA A 21 -6.15 -13.85 5.16
N LYS A 22 -6.08 -12.61 4.63
CA LYS A 22 -5.73 -12.37 3.24
C LYS A 22 -4.23 -12.57 3.04
N LEU A 23 -3.85 -13.67 2.37
CA LEU A 23 -2.47 -13.88 1.95
C LEU A 23 -2.17 -12.93 0.77
N LEU A 24 -1.17 -12.07 0.92
CA LEU A 24 -0.71 -11.22 -0.18
C LEU A 24 0.09 -12.05 -1.19
N PRO A 25 -0.06 -11.79 -2.50
CA PRO A 25 0.73 -12.47 -3.53
C PRO A 25 2.21 -12.19 -3.34
N GLU A 26 3.07 -13.18 -3.50
CA GLU A 26 4.52 -12.96 -3.42
C GLU A 26 5.04 -12.29 -4.71
N PRO A 27 6.07 -11.43 -4.60
CA PRO A 27 6.71 -10.89 -5.79
C PRO A 27 7.37 -12.05 -6.53
N LYS A 28 6.96 -12.26 -7.79
CA LYS A 28 7.68 -13.17 -8.68
C LYS A 28 9.09 -12.58 -8.85
N GLY A 29 10.12 -13.37 -8.55
CA GLY A 29 11.53 -12.94 -8.57
C GLY A 29 12.00 -12.44 -9.94
N GLU A 30 13.28 -12.02 -10.03
CA GLU A 30 13.99 -11.43 -11.19
C GLU A 30 13.16 -11.38 -12.47
N LEU A 31 12.50 -10.23 -12.72
CA LEU A 31 11.85 -9.80 -13.98
C LEU A 31 12.10 -10.81 -15.11
N ILE A 32 11.31 -11.89 -15.18
CA ILE A 32 11.69 -13.06 -15.97
C ILE A 32 11.38 -12.77 -17.43
N VAL A 33 12.24 -11.98 -18.09
CA VAL A 33 12.17 -11.71 -19.53
C VAL A 33 12.14 -13.04 -20.33
N ALA A 34 12.69 -14.12 -19.75
CA ALA A 34 12.73 -15.45 -20.34
C ALA A 34 11.42 -16.27 -20.29
N ASP A 35 10.54 -16.05 -19.29
CA ASP A 35 9.26 -16.81 -19.16
C ASP A 35 8.09 -16.09 -19.83
N VAL A 36 8.19 -14.77 -20.03
CA VAL A 36 7.15 -13.96 -20.69
C VAL A 36 6.95 -14.41 -22.15
N ALA A 37 7.98 -14.95 -22.80
CA ALA A 37 7.92 -15.49 -24.15
C ALA A 37 7.16 -16.84 -24.28
N ALA A 38 6.89 -17.54 -23.18
CA ALA A 38 6.22 -18.86 -23.20
C ALA A 38 4.69 -18.77 -23.07
N ASP A 39 4.14 -17.63 -22.66
CA ASP A 39 2.69 -17.38 -22.56
C ASP A 39 2.19 -16.58 -23.79
N PRO A 40 1.28 -17.15 -24.61
CA PRO A 40 0.71 -16.45 -25.76
C PRO A 40 0.03 -15.11 -25.43
N ALA A 41 -0.54 -14.97 -24.23
CA ALA A 41 -1.19 -13.72 -23.81
C ALA A 41 -0.14 -12.63 -23.56
N LEU A 42 0.95 -12.98 -22.90
CA LEU A 42 2.05 -12.05 -22.64
C LEU A 42 2.80 -11.68 -23.93
N GLN A 43 2.94 -12.63 -24.86
CA GLN A 43 3.54 -12.37 -26.16
C GLN A 43 2.77 -11.31 -26.98
N GLY A 44 1.43 -11.35 -26.95
CA GLY A 44 0.62 -10.32 -27.62
C GLY A 44 0.83 -8.92 -27.04
N GLU A 45 1.08 -8.84 -25.73
CA GLU A 45 1.28 -7.59 -25.00
C GLU A 45 2.71 -7.04 -25.18
N ILE A 46 3.70 -7.93 -25.35
CA ILE A 46 5.04 -7.61 -25.86
C ILE A 46 4.93 -7.03 -27.27
N ASP A 47 4.27 -7.73 -28.20
CA ASP A 47 4.19 -7.30 -29.60
C ASP A 47 3.48 -5.94 -29.74
N ARG A 48 2.45 -5.71 -28.93
CA ARG A 48 1.77 -4.42 -28.84
C ARG A 48 2.70 -3.29 -28.39
N ARG A 49 3.46 -3.47 -27.30
CA ARG A 49 4.44 -2.48 -26.82
C ARG A 49 5.59 -2.30 -27.81
N LYS A 50 6.05 -3.38 -28.43
CA LYS A 50 7.09 -3.35 -29.46
C LYS A 50 6.67 -2.46 -30.63
N ALA A 51 5.38 -2.49 -30.99
CA ALA A 51 4.81 -1.64 -32.04
C ALA A 51 4.70 -0.14 -31.66
N GLU A 52 4.85 0.21 -30.38
CA GLU A 52 4.96 1.61 -29.96
C GLU A 52 6.32 2.23 -30.35
N ILE A 53 7.33 1.40 -30.63
CA ILE A 53 8.66 1.83 -31.06
C ILE A 53 8.71 1.92 -32.59
N ASP A 54 8.57 3.14 -33.10
CA ASP A 54 8.73 3.48 -34.51
C ASP A 54 10.11 4.12 -34.74
N MET A 55 11.00 3.37 -35.38
CA MET A 55 12.38 3.81 -35.66
C MET A 55 12.46 5.00 -36.64
N SER A 56 11.37 5.31 -37.36
CA SER A 56 11.30 6.51 -38.20
C SER A 56 10.89 7.77 -37.40
N ASN A 57 10.50 7.60 -36.14
CA ASN A 57 10.01 8.66 -35.27
C ASN A 57 10.72 8.63 -33.92
N THR A 58 11.74 9.47 -33.75
CA THR A 58 12.50 9.60 -32.49
C THR A 58 11.61 9.92 -31.29
N GLN A 59 10.48 10.62 -31.47
CA GLN A 59 9.57 10.90 -30.37
C GLN A 59 8.86 9.64 -29.86
N SER A 60 8.69 8.61 -30.70
CA SER A 60 8.15 7.32 -30.26
C SER A 60 9.10 6.64 -29.28
N ILE A 61 10.40 6.62 -29.61
CA ILE A 61 11.48 6.05 -28.79
C ILE A 61 11.58 6.79 -27.45
N ILE A 62 11.58 8.13 -27.49
CA ILE A 62 11.64 8.95 -26.27
C ILE A 62 10.42 8.72 -25.36
N ARG A 63 9.25 8.47 -25.94
CA ARG A 63 8.01 8.25 -25.18
C ARG A 63 7.85 6.80 -24.72
N PHE A 64 8.59 5.86 -25.29
CA PHE A 64 8.53 4.45 -24.89
C PHE A 64 8.92 4.31 -23.41
N GLY A 65 8.08 3.62 -22.63
CA GLY A 65 8.27 3.47 -21.19
C GLY A 65 7.91 4.70 -20.33
N SER A 66 7.54 5.84 -20.92
CA SER A 66 7.13 7.04 -20.15
C SER A 66 5.90 6.79 -19.27
N ALA A 67 4.98 5.90 -19.69
CA ALA A 67 3.85 5.47 -18.88
C ALA A 67 4.31 4.73 -17.61
N ALA A 68 5.23 3.78 -17.74
CA ALA A 68 5.80 3.07 -16.59
C ALA A 68 6.54 4.04 -15.64
N GLN A 69 7.27 5.01 -16.16
CA GLN A 69 7.92 6.04 -15.33
C GLN A 69 6.91 6.91 -14.55
N ALA A 70 5.81 7.29 -15.19
CA ALA A 70 4.74 8.05 -14.55
C ALA A 70 4.05 7.23 -13.43
N GLU A 71 3.81 5.94 -13.68
CA GLU A 71 3.24 5.02 -12.70
C GLU A 71 4.16 4.86 -11.48
N LEU A 72 5.46 4.64 -11.70
CA LEU A 72 6.47 4.58 -10.63
C LEU A 72 6.44 5.84 -9.76
N GLN A 73 6.32 7.02 -10.39
CA GLN A 73 6.24 8.29 -9.68
C GLN A 73 4.95 8.39 -8.85
N ALA A 74 3.81 7.94 -9.38
CA ALA A 74 2.53 7.93 -8.67
C ALA A 74 2.58 7.00 -7.44
N ILE A 75 3.08 5.77 -7.61
CA ILE A 75 3.25 4.79 -6.52
C ILE A 75 4.20 5.36 -5.45
N SER A 76 5.30 6.00 -5.86
CA SER A 76 6.25 6.62 -4.92
C SER A 76 5.61 7.74 -4.08
N GLN A 77 4.74 8.56 -4.69
CA GLN A 77 4.02 9.60 -3.96
C GLN A 77 3.00 9.01 -2.97
N GLU A 78 2.28 7.96 -3.38
CA GLU A 78 1.33 7.25 -2.52
C GLU A 78 2.04 6.60 -1.31
N MET A 79 3.22 6.00 -1.54
CA MET A 79 4.09 5.49 -0.46
C MET A 79 4.51 6.60 0.52
N LEU A 80 5.02 7.72 0.02
CA LEU A 80 5.48 8.83 0.87
C LEU A 80 4.33 9.45 1.67
N ALA A 81 3.15 9.61 1.06
CA ALA A 81 1.96 10.10 1.75
C ALA A 81 1.51 9.15 2.86
N GLY A 82 1.53 7.84 2.59
CA GLY A 82 1.20 6.80 3.57
C GLY A 82 2.15 6.76 4.77
N VAL A 83 3.45 6.97 4.56
CA VAL A 83 4.44 7.01 5.67
C VAL A 83 4.32 8.30 6.48
N ARG A 84 4.16 9.45 5.82
CA ARG A 84 4.07 10.75 6.49
C ARG A 84 2.86 10.87 7.43
N ASN A 85 1.76 10.20 7.12
CA ASN A 85 0.54 10.24 7.95
C ASN A 85 0.57 9.26 9.14
N LYS A 86 1.58 8.40 9.27
CA LYS A 86 1.64 7.37 10.32
C LYS A 86 2.41 7.83 11.56
N ASP A 87 1.83 8.77 12.30
CA ASP A 87 2.20 9.06 13.69
C ASP A 87 1.28 8.31 14.65
N THR A 88 1.50 7.01 14.85
CA THR A 88 0.66 6.16 15.72
C THR A 88 1.08 6.21 17.20
N GLY A 89 1.40 7.38 17.71
CA GLY A 89 1.66 7.63 19.14
C GLY A 89 0.45 7.56 20.10
N PRO A 90 -0.79 7.95 19.72
CA PRO A 90 -1.86 8.19 20.70
C PRO A 90 -2.47 6.94 21.37
N ALA A 91 -2.54 5.81 20.66
CA ALA A 91 -3.21 4.61 21.19
C ALA A 91 -2.53 4.07 22.47
N GLY A 92 -1.21 4.23 22.58
CA GLY A 92 -0.45 3.84 23.77
C GLY A 92 -0.79 4.68 25.00
N ASP A 93 -1.14 5.96 24.80
CA ASP A 93 -1.53 6.85 25.89
C ASP A 93 -2.96 6.55 26.36
N SER A 94 -3.90 6.32 25.42
CA SER A 94 -5.26 5.85 25.74
C SER A 94 -5.24 4.53 26.54
N LEU A 95 -4.38 3.57 26.18
CA LEU A 95 -4.24 2.30 26.94
C LEU A 95 -3.69 2.53 28.36
N ARG A 96 -2.71 3.43 28.52
CA ARG A 96 -2.15 3.78 29.85
C ARG A 96 -3.20 4.47 30.71
N ASP A 97 -4.02 5.33 30.14
CA ASP A 97 -5.12 6.00 30.81
C ASP A 97 -6.17 4.97 31.27
N MET A 98 -6.50 3.97 30.45
CA MET A 98 -7.41 2.89 30.84
C MET A 98 -6.89 2.13 32.06
N VAL A 99 -5.62 1.73 32.04
CA VAL A 99 -4.96 1.05 33.16
C VAL A 99 -4.96 1.93 34.41
N THR A 100 -4.78 3.24 34.25
CA THR A 100 -4.78 4.22 35.34
C THR A 100 -6.18 4.37 35.94
N SER A 101 -7.24 4.48 35.13
CA SER A 101 -8.63 4.54 35.60
C SER A 101 -9.04 3.27 36.37
N ILE A 102 -8.65 2.08 35.89
CA ILE A 102 -8.89 0.80 36.59
C ILE A 102 -8.12 0.72 37.91
N ARG A 103 -6.86 1.19 37.95
CA ARG A 103 -6.05 1.24 39.18
C ARG A 103 -6.54 2.28 40.18
N GLY A 104 -7.02 3.43 39.71
CA GLY A 104 -7.58 4.49 40.56
C GLY A 104 -8.82 4.06 41.35
N PHE A 105 -9.61 3.14 40.78
CA PHE A 105 -10.73 2.47 41.44
C PHE A 105 -10.27 1.48 42.54
N SER A 106 -9.24 0.67 42.26
CA SER A 106 -8.75 -0.35 43.21
C SER A 106 -7.91 0.19 44.39
N VAL A 107 -7.22 1.32 44.23
CA VAL A 107 -6.29 1.85 45.26
C VAL A 107 -7.01 2.62 46.38
N ARG A 108 -8.28 3.01 46.23
CA ARG A 108 -9.03 3.77 47.26
C ARG A 108 -9.98 2.93 48.13
N GLU A 109 -9.98 1.61 48.00
CA GLU A 109 -10.97 0.76 48.66
C GLU A 109 -10.48 -0.37 49.57
N LEU A 110 -9.18 -0.49 49.85
CA LEU A 110 -8.70 -1.52 50.79
C LEU A 110 -7.82 -0.93 51.88
N ASP A 111 -8.41 -0.12 52.76
CA ASP A 111 -7.99 -0.09 54.17
C ASP A 111 -8.99 -0.93 55.01
N PRO A 112 -8.78 -2.25 55.11
CA PRO A 112 -9.60 -3.13 55.96
C PRO A 112 -9.51 -2.79 57.47
N ASN A 113 -8.69 -1.81 57.88
CA ASN A 113 -8.54 -1.38 59.27
C ASN A 113 -9.15 0.00 59.59
N ARG A 114 -9.93 0.61 58.69
CA ARG A 114 -10.54 1.92 58.96
C ARG A 114 -11.59 1.82 60.09
N LYS A 115 -11.26 2.39 61.26
CA LYS A 115 -12.18 2.50 62.40
C LYS A 115 -13.37 3.38 62.04
N LEU A 116 -14.55 2.79 61.96
CA LEU A 116 -15.82 3.48 61.75
C LEU A 116 -16.04 4.56 62.82
N SER A 117 -16.22 5.81 62.38
CA SER A 117 -16.46 6.96 63.28
C SER A 117 -17.88 6.90 63.83
N TRP A 118 -18.07 7.35 65.08
CA TRP A 118 -19.38 7.29 65.76
C TRP A 118 -20.51 8.01 64.98
N TRP A 119 -20.13 8.97 64.12
CA TRP A 119 -21.03 9.74 63.27
C TRP A 119 -21.58 8.91 62.09
N GLU A 120 -20.82 7.94 61.58
CA GLU A 120 -21.21 7.05 60.47
C GLU A 120 -22.26 6.01 60.90
N LYS A 121 -22.26 5.62 62.19
CA LYS A 121 -23.31 4.78 62.79
C LYS A 121 -24.64 5.53 62.99
N LEU A 122 -24.59 6.85 63.18
CA LEU A 122 -25.77 7.68 63.47
C LEU A 122 -26.49 8.18 62.20
N MET A 123 -25.74 8.44 61.12
CA MET A 123 -26.26 8.92 59.84
C MET A 123 -26.49 7.81 58.79
N GLY A 124 -27.07 6.69 59.25
CA GLY A 124 -27.60 5.58 58.45
C GLY A 124 -27.06 5.41 57.03
N LYS A 125 -25.99 4.61 56.87
CA LYS A 125 -25.55 3.77 55.71
C LYS A 125 -25.72 4.22 54.24
N SER A 126 -26.34 5.34 53.89
CA SER A 126 -26.71 5.70 52.51
C SER A 126 -25.65 6.54 51.79
N LYS A 127 -24.91 7.38 52.51
CA LYS A 127 -23.83 8.22 51.93
C LYS A 127 -22.69 7.41 51.28
N PRO A 128 -22.15 6.33 51.90
CA PRO A 128 -21.04 5.58 51.31
C PRO A 128 -21.43 4.88 49.99
N MET A 129 -22.66 4.40 49.88
CA MET A 129 -23.14 3.70 48.69
C MET A 129 -23.42 4.65 47.52
N ALA A 130 -23.97 5.84 47.81
CA ALA A 130 -24.17 6.87 46.79
C ALA A 130 -22.84 7.41 46.25
N GLU A 131 -21.85 7.63 47.12
CA GLU A 131 -20.49 8.02 46.70
C GLU A 131 -19.78 6.93 45.88
N PHE A 132 -19.98 5.66 46.25
CA PHE A 132 -19.49 4.53 45.49
C PHE A 132 -20.10 4.46 44.08
N MET A 133 -21.43 4.54 43.98
CA MET A 133 -22.14 4.50 42.70
C MET A 133 -21.74 5.66 41.79
N ALA A 134 -21.63 6.88 42.33
CA ALA A 134 -21.17 8.04 41.56
C ALA A 134 -19.73 7.87 41.03
N ARG A 135 -18.83 7.26 41.80
CA ARG A 135 -17.46 6.96 41.35
C ARG A 135 -17.39 5.83 40.35
N TYR A 136 -18.22 4.81 40.52
CA TYR A 136 -18.36 3.73 39.55
C TYR A 136 -18.86 4.27 38.21
N GLU A 137 -19.88 5.14 38.22
CA GLU A 137 -20.37 5.82 37.02
C GLU A 137 -19.29 6.69 36.35
N ASP A 138 -18.48 7.42 37.13
CA ASP A 138 -17.36 8.22 36.61
C ASP A 138 -16.28 7.35 35.94
N VAL A 139 -15.85 6.27 36.60
CA VAL A 139 -14.87 5.33 36.03
C VAL A 139 -15.43 4.62 34.80
N GLN A 140 -16.70 4.21 34.82
CA GLN A 140 -17.37 3.63 33.67
C GLN A 140 -17.38 4.62 32.49
N GLY A 141 -17.69 5.90 32.74
CA GLY A 141 -17.64 6.94 31.72
C GLY A 141 -16.23 7.17 31.13
N GLN A 142 -15.19 7.11 31.97
CA GLN A 142 -13.80 7.18 31.52
C GLN A 142 -13.42 5.98 30.65
N ILE A 143 -13.80 4.77 31.05
CA ILE A 143 -13.54 3.55 30.27
C ILE A 143 -14.29 3.59 28.94
N ASP A 144 -15.56 4.01 28.92
CA ASP A 144 -16.34 4.13 27.69
C ASP A 144 -15.70 5.13 26.72
N LYS A 145 -15.24 6.28 27.22
CA LYS A 145 -14.53 7.28 26.42
C LYS A 145 -13.26 6.72 25.80
N ILE A 146 -12.41 6.09 26.62
CA ILE A 146 -11.13 5.54 26.15
C ILE A 146 -11.38 4.40 25.14
N THR A 147 -12.40 3.57 25.36
CA THR A 147 -12.76 2.52 24.42
C THR A 147 -13.20 3.09 23.07
N GLY A 148 -13.97 4.18 23.07
CA GLY A 148 -14.32 4.88 21.83
C GLY A 148 -13.12 5.47 21.08
N GLU A 149 -12.15 6.02 21.80
CA GLU A 149 -10.88 6.50 21.21
C GLU A 149 -10.10 5.34 20.57
N LEU A 150 -9.97 4.21 21.28
CA LEU A 150 -9.29 3.01 20.78
C LEU A 150 -9.97 2.44 19.54
N LEU A 151 -11.30 2.36 19.51
CA LEU A 151 -12.06 1.90 18.33
C LEU A 151 -11.84 2.81 17.13
N THR A 152 -11.74 4.12 17.34
CA THR A 152 -11.45 5.08 16.26
C THR A 152 -10.03 4.88 15.70
N HIS A 153 -9.06 4.63 16.58
CA HIS A 153 -7.69 4.31 16.18
C HIS A 153 -7.62 2.98 15.42
N GLU A 154 -8.29 1.94 15.91
CA GLU A 154 -8.38 0.65 15.25
C GLU A 154 -8.95 0.78 13.84
N HIS A 155 -10.07 1.49 13.68
CA HIS A 155 -10.65 1.75 12.36
C HIS A 155 -9.69 2.47 11.41
N THR A 156 -8.89 3.40 11.94
CA THR A 156 -7.87 4.09 11.15
C THR A 156 -6.76 3.14 10.73
N LEU A 157 -6.28 2.28 11.63
CA LEU A 157 -5.28 1.26 11.32
C LEU A 157 -5.80 0.26 10.27
N LEU A 158 -7.06 -0.18 10.37
CA LEU A 158 -7.66 -1.10 9.40
C LEU A 158 -7.72 -0.49 8.00
N LYS A 159 -8.09 0.80 7.90
CA LYS A 159 -8.04 1.55 6.63
C LYS A 159 -6.62 1.66 6.09
N ASP A 160 -5.66 1.94 6.95
CA ASP A 160 -4.25 2.08 6.55
C ASP A 160 -3.67 0.75 6.05
N ILE A 161 -3.99 -0.37 6.70
CA ILE A 161 -3.57 -1.71 6.24
C ILE A 161 -4.20 -1.99 4.87
N LYS A 162 -5.50 -1.77 4.69
CA LYS A 162 -6.17 -1.92 3.39
C LYS A 162 -5.54 -1.03 2.31
N SER A 163 -5.13 0.18 2.66
CA SER A 163 -4.43 1.07 1.73
C SER A 163 -3.04 0.54 1.37
N LEU A 164 -2.30 0.00 2.34
CA LEU A 164 -1.01 -0.64 2.10
C LEU A 164 -1.14 -1.87 1.21
N ASP A 165 -2.14 -2.71 1.43
CA ASP A 165 -2.41 -3.89 0.60
C ASP A 165 -2.65 -3.49 -0.87
N LYS A 166 -3.46 -2.46 -1.10
CA LYS A 166 -3.69 -1.93 -2.45
C LYS A 166 -2.42 -1.35 -3.06
N LEU A 167 -1.63 -0.62 -2.28
CA LEU A 167 -0.37 -0.05 -2.74
C LEU A 167 0.64 -1.15 -3.09
N TYR A 168 0.63 -2.24 -2.33
CA TYR A 168 1.42 -3.42 -2.61
C TYR A 168 0.99 -4.10 -3.91
N GLU A 169 -0.31 -4.35 -4.10
CA GLU A 169 -0.87 -4.89 -5.35
C GLU A 169 -0.48 -4.03 -6.56
N LYS A 170 -0.69 -2.70 -6.50
CA LYS A 170 -0.26 -1.77 -7.55
C LYS A 170 1.24 -1.84 -7.83
N THR A 171 2.05 -2.03 -6.79
CA THR A 171 3.51 -2.14 -6.95
C THR A 171 3.89 -3.41 -7.69
N LEU A 172 3.20 -4.53 -7.42
CA LEU A 172 3.40 -5.78 -8.17
C LEU A 172 2.97 -5.64 -9.63
N ASP A 173 1.79 -5.06 -9.88
CA ASP A 173 1.31 -4.80 -11.23
C ASP A 173 2.30 -3.92 -12.01
N PHE A 174 2.88 -2.91 -11.35
CA PHE A 174 3.93 -2.07 -11.93
C PHE A 174 5.18 -2.87 -12.32
N TYR A 175 5.62 -3.83 -11.49
CA TYR A 175 6.76 -4.68 -11.86
C TYR A 175 6.47 -5.55 -13.08
N ASP A 176 5.26 -6.12 -13.17
CA ASP A 176 4.83 -6.91 -14.32
C ASP A 176 4.77 -6.04 -15.61
N GLU A 177 4.22 -4.83 -15.51
CA GLU A 177 4.20 -3.84 -16.60
C GLU A 177 5.60 -3.42 -17.05
N LEU A 178 6.50 -3.17 -16.10
CA LEU A 178 7.90 -2.84 -16.40
C LEU A 178 8.61 -3.98 -17.10
N ALA A 179 8.38 -5.23 -16.68
CA ALA A 179 8.93 -6.42 -17.33
C ALA A 179 8.50 -6.51 -18.81
N LEU A 180 7.23 -6.21 -19.10
CA LEU A 180 6.70 -6.20 -20.47
C LEU A 180 7.34 -5.10 -21.33
N TYR A 181 7.55 -3.90 -20.79
CA TYR A 181 8.26 -2.83 -21.50
C TYR A 181 9.71 -3.19 -21.81
N ILE A 182 10.41 -3.80 -20.85
CA ILE A 182 11.79 -4.27 -21.06
C ILE A 182 11.82 -5.36 -22.14
N ALA A 183 10.95 -6.38 -22.03
CA ALA A 183 10.87 -7.47 -22.99
C ALA A 183 10.55 -6.97 -24.42
N ALA A 184 9.66 -5.99 -24.56
CA ALA A 184 9.33 -5.38 -25.84
C ALA A 184 10.50 -4.59 -26.44
N GLY A 185 11.26 -3.87 -25.61
CA GLY A 185 12.48 -3.19 -26.04
C GLY A 185 13.55 -4.16 -26.52
N ASP A 186 13.82 -5.22 -25.74
CA ASP A 186 14.78 -6.26 -26.09
C ASP A 186 14.36 -7.00 -27.38
N ALA A 187 13.08 -7.32 -27.52
CA ALA A 187 12.54 -7.93 -28.74
C ALA A 187 12.68 -7.01 -29.96
N LYS A 188 12.50 -5.68 -29.79
CA LYS A 188 12.72 -4.72 -30.88
C LYS A 188 14.18 -4.66 -31.28
N LEU A 189 15.10 -4.60 -30.31
CA LEU A 189 16.54 -4.61 -30.57
C LEU A 189 16.97 -5.86 -31.33
N ALA A 190 16.51 -7.05 -30.90
CA ALA A 190 16.80 -8.30 -31.59
C ALA A 190 16.29 -8.33 -33.05
N GLU A 191 15.10 -7.77 -33.31
CA GLU A 191 14.54 -7.63 -34.67
C GLU A 191 15.36 -6.65 -35.54
N LEU A 192 15.84 -5.55 -34.95
CA LEU A 192 16.65 -4.56 -35.64
C LEU A 192 18.01 -5.15 -36.01
N ASP A 193 18.72 -5.73 -35.05
CA ASP A 193 20.07 -6.27 -35.23
C ASP A 193 20.07 -7.53 -36.12
N GLY A 194 19.09 -8.41 -35.96
CA GLY A 194 19.04 -9.68 -36.66
C GLY A 194 18.44 -9.62 -38.06
N THR A 195 17.54 -8.66 -38.32
CA THR A 195 16.75 -8.65 -39.56
C THR A 195 16.77 -7.30 -40.26
N THR A 196 16.37 -6.22 -39.58
CA THR A 196 16.11 -4.93 -40.23
C THR A 196 17.39 -4.25 -40.71
N ILE A 197 18.41 -4.14 -39.86
CA ILE A 197 19.69 -3.51 -40.18
C ILE A 197 20.42 -4.30 -41.28
N PRO A 198 20.59 -5.64 -41.19
CA PRO A 198 21.22 -6.42 -42.26
C PRO A 198 20.49 -6.32 -43.61
N ALA A 199 19.15 -6.32 -43.59
CA ALA A 199 18.36 -6.14 -44.81
C ALA A 199 18.60 -4.75 -45.44
N LYS A 200 18.61 -3.70 -44.61
CA LYS A 200 18.86 -2.33 -45.07
C LYS A 200 20.29 -2.12 -45.57
N GLU A 201 21.27 -2.77 -44.96
CA GLU A 201 22.65 -2.81 -45.48
C GLU A 201 22.72 -3.41 -46.89
N ALA A 202 22.03 -4.53 -47.11
CA ALA A 202 21.98 -5.16 -48.43
C ALA A 202 21.29 -4.26 -49.47
N GLU A 203 20.21 -3.55 -49.08
CA GLU A 203 19.56 -2.54 -49.93
C GLU A 203 20.49 -1.40 -50.32
N VAL A 204 21.29 -0.89 -49.38
CA VAL A 204 22.29 0.17 -49.64
C VAL A 204 23.35 -0.32 -50.62
N GLN A 205 23.84 -1.56 -50.45
CA GLN A 205 24.85 -2.14 -51.34
C GLN A 205 24.34 -2.38 -52.77
N ALA A 206 23.05 -2.68 -52.93
CA ALA A 206 22.43 -2.93 -54.23
C ALA A 206 21.90 -1.67 -54.92
N ALA A 207 21.88 -0.52 -54.24
CA ALA A 207 21.26 0.70 -54.75
C ALA A 207 22.10 1.41 -55.84
N PRO A 208 21.47 1.92 -56.92
CA PRO A 208 22.12 2.83 -57.86
C PRO A 208 22.60 4.12 -57.17
N GLU A 209 23.66 4.76 -57.69
CA GLU A 209 24.28 5.95 -57.07
C GLU A 209 23.30 7.07 -56.68
N GLN A 210 22.22 7.25 -57.46
CA GLN A 210 21.19 8.28 -57.23
C GLN A 210 20.30 7.99 -56.01
N GLU A 211 20.10 6.72 -55.64
CA GLU A 211 19.30 6.30 -54.49
C GLU A 211 20.18 5.88 -53.28
N GLY A 212 21.45 5.55 -53.53
CA GLY A 212 22.37 5.05 -52.52
C GLY A 212 22.61 6.04 -51.37
N VAL A 213 22.65 7.34 -51.66
CA VAL A 213 22.86 8.38 -50.64
C VAL A 213 21.69 8.45 -49.64
N MET A 214 20.45 8.38 -50.14
CA MET A 214 19.25 8.42 -49.29
C MET A 214 19.16 7.15 -48.43
N LYS A 215 19.33 5.98 -49.05
CA LYS A 215 19.29 4.69 -48.34
C LYS A 215 20.39 4.56 -47.28
N ALA A 216 21.60 5.08 -47.57
CA ALA A 216 22.70 5.10 -46.60
C ALA A 216 22.42 6.02 -45.41
N GLN A 217 21.74 7.14 -45.64
CA GLN A 217 21.31 8.04 -44.57
C GLN A 217 20.25 7.38 -43.69
N GLU A 218 19.24 6.72 -44.28
CA GLU A 218 18.23 5.95 -43.52
C GLU A 218 18.86 4.85 -42.66
N LEU A 219 19.83 4.10 -43.20
CA LEU A 219 20.56 3.09 -42.44
C LEU A 219 21.33 3.71 -41.26
N ARG A 220 21.97 4.87 -41.47
CA ARG A 220 22.68 5.57 -40.40
C ARG A 220 21.73 6.01 -39.30
N ASP A 221 20.55 6.50 -39.69
CA ASP A 221 19.55 7.00 -38.76
C ASP A 221 18.94 5.85 -37.93
N ILE A 222 18.68 4.68 -38.54
CA ILE A 222 18.25 3.47 -37.81
C ILE A 222 19.28 3.01 -36.78
N ARG A 223 20.58 3.09 -37.10
CA ARG A 223 21.67 2.69 -36.18
C ARG A 223 21.96 3.72 -35.08
N ALA A 224 21.54 4.97 -35.27
CA ALA A 224 21.80 6.06 -34.33
C ALA A 224 20.62 6.33 -33.38
N ALA A 225 19.44 5.80 -33.71
CA ALA A 225 18.23 5.85 -32.92
C ALA A 225 18.27 4.86 -31.74
#